data_AF-A0A151SYZ1-F1
#
_entry.id   AF-A0A151SYZ1-F1
#
_cell.length_a   1.000
_cell.length_b   1.000
_cell.length_c   1.000
_cell.angle_alpha   90.00
_cell.angle_beta   90.00
_cell.angle_gamma   90.00
#
_symmetry.space_group_name_H-M   'P 1'
#
loop_
_entity.id
_entity.type
_entity.pdbx_description
1 polymer ?
#
loop_
_entity_poly.entity_id
_entity_poly.type
_entity_poly.pdbx_seq_one_letter_code
_entity_poly.pdbx_strand_id
1 'polypeptide(L)'
;MKSSTVLSIILLSAFIASTTAKLVLDVDGEPVENNVAAYYLMPDLMGKGGGIERVRTGKETCPLTVVQSPFEVVNGLPVKIASSLRSYFIPEDSKVRIGFSSSPECASNPWWTVVEGLPEGPAVKISGGYESTVEGWFKIMSVSSSPKLNNYKLMFCAREDDSCENIGIHKDAKGNRRLVVTDKNPMVIQFVKVASSSA
;
A
#
# COMPACT_ATOMS: atom_id res chain seq x y z
N MET A 1 -31.41 69.64 8.55
CA MET A 1 -30.49 68.61 9.06
C MET A 1 -30.65 67.38 8.18
N LYS A 2 -29.68 67.10 7.29
CA LYS A 2 -29.75 65.95 6.35
C LYS A 2 -29.03 64.76 7.00
N SER A 3 -29.79 63.72 7.31
CA SER A 3 -29.28 62.45 7.84
C SER A 3 -28.66 61.66 6.69
N SER A 4 -27.37 61.35 6.79
CA SER A 4 -26.65 60.54 5.80
C SER A 4 -26.51 59.13 6.34
N THR A 5 -27.23 58.20 5.73
CA THR A 5 -27.15 56.76 6.05
C THR A 5 -25.86 56.21 5.48
N VAL A 6 -24.99 55.67 6.33
CA VAL A 6 -23.73 55.03 5.91
C VAL A 6 -23.99 53.53 5.73
N LEU A 7 -23.94 53.06 4.48
CA LEU A 7 -24.09 51.65 4.11
C LEU A 7 -22.79 50.90 4.44
N SER A 8 -22.79 50.07 5.49
CA SER A 8 -21.63 49.22 5.83
C SER A 8 -21.60 47.99 4.94
N ILE A 9 -20.60 47.91 4.06
CA ILE A 9 -20.29 46.73 3.25
C ILE A 9 -19.37 45.82 4.08
N ILE A 10 -19.94 44.75 4.65
CA ILE A 10 -19.17 43.69 5.31
C ILE A 10 -18.58 42.80 4.22
N LEU A 11 -17.28 42.94 3.92
CA LEU A 11 -16.54 41.97 3.10
C LEU A 11 -16.34 40.68 3.91
N LEU A 12 -17.23 39.71 3.71
CA LEU A 12 -17.06 38.35 4.21
C LEU A 12 -15.91 37.69 3.44
N SER A 13 -14.73 37.69 4.04
CA SER A 13 -13.55 37.03 3.49
C SER A 13 -13.73 35.52 3.67
N ALA A 14 -14.23 34.84 2.64
CA ALA A 14 -14.32 33.39 2.64
C ALA A 14 -12.90 32.80 2.53
N PHE A 15 -12.32 32.40 3.67
CA PHE A 15 -11.14 31.56 3.69
C PHE A 15 -11.53 30.17 3.15
N ILE A 16 -11.32 29.94 1.85
CA ILE A 16 -11.37 28.59 1.29
C ILE A 16 -10.09 27.89 1.75
N ALA A 17 -10.18 27.11 2.83
CA ALA A 17 -9.11 26.20 3.20
C ALA A 17 -9.00 25.13 2.10
N SER A 18 -7.99 25.23 1.24
CA SER A 18 -7.64 24.16 0.31
C SER A 18 -7.03 23.03 1.12
N THR A 19 -7.82 21.99 1.42
CA THR A 19 -7.30 20.80 2.08
C THR A 19 -6.52 20.00 1.04
N THR A 20 -5.21 20.18 0.95
CA THR A 20 -4.38 19.31 0.12
C THR A 20 -4.39 17.91 0.72
N ALA A 21 -4.70 16.91 -0.11
CA ALA A 21 -4.64 15.52 0.33
C ALA A 21 -3.21 15.16 0.74
N LYS A 22 -3.06 14.52 1.91
CA LYS A 22 -1.75 14.07 2.41
C LYS A 22 -1.18 13.03 1.46
N LEU A 23 0.10 13.14 1.11
CA LEU A 23 0.78 12.22 0.20
C LEU A 23 1.48 11.11 0.97
N VAL A 24 1.57 9.92 0.36
CA VAL A 24 2.48 8.87 0.81
C VAL A 24 3.90 9.31 0.46
N LEU A 25 4.81 9.23 1.43
CA LEU A 25 6.21 9.60 1.31
C LEU A 25 7.10 8.37 1.42
N ASP A 26 8.25 8.39 0.75
CA ASP A 26 9.31 7.41 0.95
C ASP A 26 10.19 7.76 2.18
N VAL A 27 11.18 6.92 2.43
CA VAL A 27 12.13 7.11 3.56
C VAL A 27 12.94 8.39 3.47
N ASP A 28 13.11 8.95 2.27
CA ASP A 28 13.84 10.20 2.03
C ASP A 28 12.91 11.43 2.16
N GLY A 29 11.61 11.20 2.35
CA GLY A 29 10.60 12.25 2.47
C GLY A 29 10.03 12.71 1.13
N GLU A 30 10.39 12.04 0.03
CA GLU A 30 9.89 12.36 -1.30
C GLU A 30 8.54 11.67 -1.55
N PRO A 31 7.59 12.32 -2.23
CA PRO A 31 6.30 11.71 -2.51
C PRO A 31 6.40 10.47 -3.41
N VAL A 32 5.67 9.41 -3.05
CA VAL A 32 5.60 8.17 -3.83
C VAL A 32 4.93 8.43 -5.17
N GLU A 33 5.63 8.09 -6.25
CA GLU A 33 5.18 8.34 -7.63
C GLU A 33 4.11 7.34 -8.07
N ASN A 34 3.07 7.85 -8.73
CA ASN A 34 1.96 7.05 -9.22
C ASN A 34 2.35 6.28 -10.48
N ASN A 35 2.64 4.98 -10.32
CA ASN A 35 2.95 4.01 -11.38
C ASN A 35 4.21 4.29 -12.21
N VAL A 36 5.11 5.18 -11.75
CA VAL A 36 6.36 5.53 -12.43
C VAL A 36 7.54 4.80 -11.79
N ALA A 37 7.99 5.26 -10.62
CA ALA A 37 9.06 4.64 -9.85
C ALA A 37 8.65 3.31 -9.20
N ALA A 38 9.66 2.52 -8.84
CA ALA A 38 9.49 1.29 -8.07
C ALA A 38 10.08 1.46 -6.67
N TYR A 39 9.53 0.74 -5.70
CA TYR A 39 9.87 0.85 -4.29
C TYR A 39 10.07 -0.53 -3.67
N TYR A 40 11.03 -0.68 -2.76
CA TYR A 40 11.02 -1.79 -1.80
C TYR A 40 10.09 -1.43 -0.64
N LEU A 41 9.30 -2.40 -0.18
CA LEU A 41 8.49 -2.24 1.03
C LEU A 41 9.25 -2.87 2.19
N MET A 42 9.86 -2.02 3.03
CA MET A 42 10.72 -2.46 4.12
C MET A 42 10.03 -2.29 5.48
N PRO A 43 10.27 -3.17 6.46
CA PRO A 43 9.79 -2.96 7.82
C PRO A 43 10.37 -1.69 8.45
N ASP A 44 9.62 -1.07 9.36
CA ASP A 44 9.99 0.16 10.06
C ASP A 44 11.13 -0.01 11.08
N LEU A 45 11.29 -1.22 11.62
CA LEU A 45 12.24 -1.54 12.68
C LEU A 45 13.11 -2.74 12.33
N MET A 46 14.39 -2.66 12.71
CA MET A 46 15.33 -3.76 12.64
C MET A 46 14.79 -5.01 13.38
N GLY A 47 15.14 -6.20 12.91
CA GLY A 47 14.70 -7.47 13.47
C GLY A 47 13.28 -7.91 13.12
N LYS A 48 12.51 -7.11 12.36
CA LYS A 48 11.14 -7.48 11.91
C LYS A 48 11.09 -8.29 10.61
N GLY A 49 12.24 -8.60 10.00
CA GLY A 49 12.35 -9.28 8.72
C GLY A 49 12.86 -8.34 7.62
N GLY A 50 12.91 -8.83 6.39
CA GLY A 50 13.27 -8.05 5.20
C GLY A 50 12.03 -7.51 4.47
N GLY A 51 12.24 -7.17 3.20
CA GLY A 51 11.20 -6.67 2.32
C GLY A 51 10.28 -7.75 1.75
N ILE A 52 9.51 -7.38 0.73
CA ILE A 52 8.45 -8.23 0.18
C ILE A 52 8.93 -9.05 -1.02
N GLU A 53 8.61 -10.34 -1.02
CA GLU A 53 8.98 -11.30 -2.04
C GLU A 53 7.75 -12.06 -2.53
N ARG A 54 7.96 -12.95 -3.51
CA ARG A 54 6.97 -13.93 -3.94
C ARG A 54 7.54 -15.34 -3.94
N VAL A 55 6.78 -16.28 -3.40
CA VAL A 55 7.19 -17.69 -3.29
C VAL A 55 6.04 -18.61 -3.70
N ARG A 56 6.37 -19.89 -3.92
CA ARG A 56 5.39 -20.95 -4.09
C ARG A 56 4.95 -21.47 -2.72
N THR A 57 3.66 -21.52 -2.45
CA THR A 57 3.11 -22.18 -1.26
C THR A 57 2.10 -23.27 -1.61
N GLY A 58 1.89 -24.20 -0.69
CA GLY A 58 0.96 -25.32 -0.91
C GLY A 58 1.29 -26.12 -2.18
N LYS A 59 0.35 -26.12 -3.14
CA LYS A 59 0.46 -26.80 -4.43
C LYS A 59 0.78 -25.85 -5.60
N GLU A 60 1.11 -24.59 -5.32
CA GLU A 60 1.45 -23.62 -6.35
C GLU A 60 2.66 -24.07 -7.18
N THR A 61 2.51 -24.14 -8.49
CA THR A 61 3.62 -24.34 -9.45
C THR A 61 4.26 -23.00 -9.86
N CYS A 62 3.55 -21.89 -9.64
CA CYS A 62 3.98 -20.52 -9.91
C CYS A 62 4.17 -19.77 -8.57
N PRO A 63 5.21 -18.95 -8.38
CA PRO A 63 5.40 -18.19 -7.14
C PRO A 63 4.40 -17.03 -7.04
N LEU A 64 3.17 -17.35 -6.63
CA LEU A 64 2.02 -16.45 -6.59
C LEU A 64 1.75 -15.90 -5.19
N THR A 65 2.35 -16.47 -4.14
CA THR A 65 2.15 -16.02 -2.77
C THR A 65 3.03 -14.83 -2.45
N VAL A 66 2.43 -13.73 -2.00
CA VAL A 66 3.17 -12.56 -1.51
C VAL A 66 3.59 -12.82 -0.06
N VAL A 67 4.90 -12.70 0.21
CA VAL A 67 5.47 -12.98 1.53
C VAL A 67 6.45 -11.89 1.93
N GLN A 68 6.70 -11.77 3.22
CA GLN A 68 7.81 -11.01 3.76
C GLN A 68 9.04 -11.91 3.89
N SER A 69 10.21 -11.43 3.44
CA SER A 69 11.47 -12.12 3.69
C SER A 69 11.73 -12.22 5.20
N PRO A 70 12.19 -13.37 5.73
CA PRO A 70 12.59 -13.46 7.14
C PRO A 70 13.93 -12.77 7.42
N PHE A 71 14.70 -12.40 6.40
CA PHE A 71 16.06 -11.87 6.54
C PHE A 71 16.09 -10.36 6.29
N GLU A 72 16.48 -9.59 7.29
CA GLU A 72 16.50 -8.12 7.25
C GLU A 72 17.37 -7.53 6.14
N VAL A 73 18.46 -8.21 5.78
CA VAL A 73 19.38 -7.79 4.71
C VAL A 73 18.78 -7.93 3.30
N VAL A 74 17.62 -8.56 3.17
CA VAL A 74 16.97 -8.80 1.88
C VAL A 74 15.92 -7.72 1.64
N ASN A 75 16.18 -6.83 0.68
CA ASN A 75 15.23 -5.80 0.26
C ASN A 75 13.96 -6.36 -0.39
N GLY A 76 14.02 -7.59 -0.89
CA GLY A 76 12.95 -8.24 -1.62
C GLY A 76 12.84 -7.74 -3.07
N LEU A 77 11.63 -7.89 -3.63
CA LEU A 77 11.30 -7.49 -4.98
C LEU A 77 10.67 -6.09 -4.99
N PRO A 78 11.02 -5.25 -5.98
CA PRO A 78 10.49 -3.91 -6.09
C PRO A 78 9.01 -3.94 -6.51
N VAL A 79 8.19 -3.08 -5.91
CA VAL A 79 6.76 -2.93 -6.20
C VAL A 79 6.45 -1.60 -6.87
N LYS A 80 5.35 -1.57 -7.62
CA LYS A 80 4.70 -0.37 -8.13
C LYS A 80 3.36 -0.16 -7.44
N ILE A 81 3.03 1.11 -7.21
CA ILE A 81 1.75 1.54 -6.65
C ILE A 81 1.07 2.40 -7.70
N ALA A 82 -0.19 2.07 -8.00
CA ALA A 82 -0.97 2.79 -9.00
C ALA A 82 -2.32 3.23 -8.42
N SER A 83 -2.63 4.51 -8.57
CA SER A 83 -3.95 5.08 -8.27
C SER A 83 -4.64 5.50 -9.57
N SER A 84 -5.96 5.32 -9.64
CA SER A 84 -6.78 5.85 -10.75
C SER A 84 -7.03 7.35 -10.63
N LEU A 85 -6.66 7.98 -9.51
CA LEU A 85 -6.73 9.43 -9.36
C LEU A 85 -5.75 10.11 -10.32
N ARG A 86 -6.16 11.23 -10.92
CA ARG A 86 -5.31 12.06 -11.80
C ARG A 86 -4.31 12.87 -10.98
N SER A 87 -3.38 12.16 -10.34
CA SER A 87 -2.31 12.70 -9.53
C SER A 87 -0.98 12.05 -9.93
N TYR A 88 0.09 12.85 -9.95
CA TYR A 88 1.44 12.35 -10.19
C TYR A 88 1.98 11.55 -8.99
N PHE A 89 1.49 11.84 -7.79
CA PHE A 89 1.87 11.17 -6.54
C PHE A 89 0.69 10.44 -5.91
N ILE A 90 0.97 9.45 -5.08
CA ILE A 90 -0.04 8.65 -4.38
C ILE A 90 -0.58 9.41 -3.16
N PRO A 91 -1.87 9.77 -3.12
CA PRO A 91 -2.49 10.30 -1.90
C PRO A 91 -2.70 9.17 -0.88
N GLU A 92 -2.50 9.46 0.40
CA GLU A 92 -2.95 8.58 1.50
C GLU A 92 -4.46 8.33 1.39
N ASP A 93 -4.92 7.18 1.89
CA ASP A 93 -6.33 6.75 1.87
C ASP A 93 -6.98 6.62 0.48
N SER A 94 -6.22 6.86 -0.60
CA SER A 94 -6.71 6.63 -1.96
C SER A 94 -6.79 5.14 -2.30
N LYS A 95 -7.75 4.78 -3.15
CA LYS A 95 -7.87 3.42 -3.71
C LYS A 95 -6.67 3.18 -4.65
N VAL A 96 -5.84 2.18 -4.33
CA VAL A 96 -4.64 1.84 -5.11
C VAL A 96 -4.58 0.36 -5.48
N ARG A 97 -3.86 0.08 -6.55
CA ARG A 97 -3.34 -1.25 -6.88
C ARG A 97 -1.87 -1.31 -6.50
N ILE A 98 -1.46 -2.43 -5.93
CA ILE A 98 -0.07 -2.72 -5.59
C ILE A 98 0.32 -3.96 -6.37
N GLY A 99 1.53 -3.99 -6.92
CA GLY A 99 2.03 -5.14 -7.67
C GLY A 99 3.54 -5.13 -7.73
N PHE A 100 4.15 -6.27 -8.05
CA PHE A 100 5.58 -6.29 -8.34
C PHE A 100 5.90 -5.48 -9.60
N SER A 101 7.15 -5.05 -9.75
CA SER A 101 7.57 -4.32 -10.95
C SER A 101 7.62 -5.21 -12.20
N SER A 102 7.73 -6.53 -12.00
CA SER A 102 7.66 -7.55 -13.05
C SER A 102 6.80 -8.73 -12.61
N SER A 103 6.10 -9.34 -13.58
CA SER A 103 5.29 -10.52 -13.33
C SER A 103 6.15 -11.79 -13.29
N PRO A 104 5.78 -12.84 -12.53
CA PRO A 104 6.28 -14.19 -12.80
C PRO A 104 6.07 -14.57 -14.27
N GLU A 105 6.97 -15.35 -14.86
CA GLU A 105 6.78 -15.89 -16.23
C GLU A 105 5.45 -16.65 -16.39
N CYS A 106 4.97 -17.26 -15.32
CA CYS A 106 3.74 -18.05 -15.26
C CYS A 106 2.50 -17.26 -14.85
N ALA A 107 2.57 -15.93 -14.74
CA ALA A 107 1.43 -15.06 -14.46
C ALA A 107 1.30 -13.98 -15.54
N SER A 108 0.07 -13.57 -15.83
CA SER A 108 -0.21 -12.59 -16.90
C SER A 108 0.08 -11.14 -16.48
N ASN A 109 0.15 -10.88 -15.18
CA ASN A 109 0.31 -9.54 -14.62
C ASN A 109 0.98 -9.60 -13.24
N PRO A 110 1.51 -8.50 -12.72
CA PRO A 110 2.22 -8.50 -11.43
C PRO A 110 1.37 -7.99 -10.26
N TRP A 111 0.10 -7.66 -10.50
CA TRP A 111 -0.76 -6.98 -9.54
C TRP A 111 -1.23 -7.93 -8.46
N TRP A 112 -1.31 -7.43 -7.24
CA TRP A 112 -1.79 -8.18 -6.11
C TRP A 112 -3.32 -8.21 -6.09
N THR A 113 -3.84 -9.27 -5.50
CA THR A 113 -5.26 -9.49 -5.19
C THR A 113 -5.35 -10.19 -3.84
N VAL A 114 -6.56 -10.25 -3.26
CA VAL A 114 -6.83 -11.06 -2.08
C VAL A 114 -7.60 -12.29 -2.52
N VAL A 115 -7.16 -13.46 -2.04
CA VAL A 115 -7.80 -14.76 -2.29
C VAL A 115 -8.36 -15.27 -0.97
N GLU A 116 -9.65 -15.59 -0.95
CA GLU A 116 -10.35 -16.13 0.22
C GLU A 116 -10.45 -17.67 0.18
N GLY A 117 -11.01 -18.26 1.24
CA GLY A 117 -11.19 -19.71 1.35
C GLY A 117 -9.89 -20.49 1.64
N LEU A 118 -8.81 -19.79 2.01
CA LEU A 118 -7.53 -20.40 2.36
C LEU A 118 -7.45 -20.72 3.86
N PRO A 119 -6.68 -21.76 4.27
CA PRO A 119 -6.56 -22.14 5.69
C PRO A 119 -6.02 -21.04 6.60
N GLU A 120 -5.19 -20.14 6.06
CA GLU A 120 -4.63 -18.99 6.77
C GLU A 120 -5.56 -17.75 6.82
N GLY A 121 -6.77 -17.85 6.26
CA GLY A 121 -7.65 -16.71 6.00
C GLY A 121 -7.37 -16.04 4.65
N PRO A 122 -8.03 -14.91 4.34
CA PRO A 122 -7.82 -14.22 3.07
C PRO A 122 -6.36 -13.76 2.92
N ALA A 123 -5.70 -14.18 1.84
CA ALA A 123 -4.27 -13.98 1.64
C ALA A 123 -3.97 -13.15 0.39
N VAL A 124 -2.87 -12.37 0.44
CA VAL A 124 -2.41 -11.59 -0.69
C VAL A 124 -1.66 -12.48 -1.69
N LYS A 125 -2.15 -12.50 -2.92
CA LYS A 125 -1.61 -13.30 -4.04
C LYS A 125 -1.39 -12.41 -5.27
N ILE A 126 -0.65 -12.92 -6.24
CA ILE A 126 -0.59 -12.32 -7.59
C ILE A 126 -1.86 -12.70 -8.36
N SER A 127 -2.49 -11.71 -8.96
CA SER A 127 -3.75 -11.84 -9.70
C SER A 127 -3.61 -12.71 -10.95
N GLY A 128 -4.68 -13.41 -11.31
CA GLY A 128 -4.76 -14.29 -12.49
C GLY A 128 -4.33 -15.73 -12.25
N GLY A 129 -3.94 -16.09 -11.01
CA GLY A 129 -3.60 -17.47 -10.63
C GLY A 129 -4.66 -18.20 -9.80
N TYR A 130 -5.76 -17.53 -9.46
CA TYR A 130 -6.81 -18.03 -8.56
C TYR A 130 -8.18 -17.54 -9.04
N GLU A 131 -9.21 -18.38 -8.90
CA GLU A 131 -10.61 -18.03 -9.22
C GLU A 131 -11.33 -17.35 -8.05
N SER A 132 -11.05 -17.76 -6.81
CA SER A 132 -11.67 -17.23 -5.59
C SER A 132 -11.06 -15.91 -5.11
N THR A 133 -11.00 -14.92 -6.01
CA THR A 133 -10.47 -13.58 -5.70
C THR A 133 -11.57 -12.66 -5.18
N VAL A 134 -11.25 -11.89 -4.14
CA VAL A 134 -12.12 -10.84 -3.61
C VAL A 134 -11.90 -9.56 -4.43
N GLU A 135 -12.96 -9.03 -5.04
CA GLU A 135 -12.87 -7.73 -5.74
C GLU A 135 -12.68 -6.61 -4.70
N GLY A 136 -11.72 -5.72 -4.94
CA GLY A 136 -11.39 -4.66 -4.00
C GLY A 136 -10.16 -3.86 -4.40
N TRP A 137 -9.66 -3.09 -3.45
CA TRP A 137 -8.52 -2.19 -3.64
C TRP A 137 -7.68 -2.16 -2.36
N PHE A 138 -6.40 -1.81 -2.51
CA PHE A 138 -5.56 -1.52 -1.36
C PHE A 138 -5.67 -0.05 -0.98
N LYS A 139 -5.32 0.25 0.26
CA LYS A 139 -5.08 1.60 0.77
C LYS A 139 -3.78 1.64 1.55
N ILE A 140 -3.15 2.82 1.54
CA ILE A 140 -1.93 3.10 2.30
C ILE A 140 -2.27 4.17 3.33
N MET A 141 -2.08 3.85 4.61
CA MET A 141 -2.45 4.70 5.74
C MET A 141 -1.23 4.97 6.59
N SER A 142 -0.98 6.24 6.93
CA SER A 142 0.09 6.57 7.89
C SER A 142 -0.19 5.97 9.28
N VAL A 143 0.88 5.55 9.95
CA VAL A 143 0.84 5.04 11.32
C VAL A 143 1.48 6.07 12.23
N SER A 144 0.70 6.62 13.17
CA SER A 144 1.13 7.71 14.06
C SER A 144 2.13 7.28 15.15
N SER A 145 2.80 6.14 15.02
CA SER A 145 3.64 5.56 16.07
C SER A 145 4.98 6.28 16.24
N SER A 146 5.44 7.07 15.26
CA SER A 146 6.70 7.83 15.37
C SER A 146 6.71 9.04 14.42
N PRO A 147 6.64 10.30 14.91
CA PRO A 147 6.58 11.49 14.07
C PRO A 147 7.84 11.78 13.25
N LYS A 148 8.92 11.00 13.44
CA LYS A 148 10.19 11.14 12.71
C LYS A 148 10.32 10.20 11.51
N LEU A 149 9.43 9.22 11.37
CA LEU A 149 9.52 8.18 10.35
C LEU A 149 8.24 8.14 9.52
N ASN A 150 8.40 8.02 8.20
CA ASN A 150 7.28 7.87 7.27
C ASN A 150 6.81 6.40 7.27
N ASN A 151 6.10 6.04 8.34
CA ASN A 151 5.60 4.69 8.57
C ASN A 151 4.15 4.55 8.08
N TYR A 152 3.89 3.46 7.37
CA TYR A 152 2.60 3.16 6.79
C TYR A 152 2.15 1.75 7.13
N LYS A 153 0.84 1.53 7.07
CA LYS A 153 0.25 0.20 6.99
C LYS A 153 -0.52 0.07 5.68
N LEU A 154 -0.55 -1.16 5.17
CA LEU A 154 -1.42 -1.52 4.05
C LEU A 154 -2.76 -2.00 4.59
N MET A 155 -3.82 -1.65 3.89
CA MET A 155 -5.16 -2.16 4.11
C MET A 155 -5.72 -2.70 2.80
N PHE A 156 -6.60 -3.69 2.88
CA PHE A 156 -7.42 -4.11 1.75
C PHE A 156 -8.86 -3.77 2.06
N CYS A 157 -9.56 -3.20 1.09
CA CYS A 157 -10.99 -2.97 1.21
C CYS A 157 -11.75 -3.79 0.18
N ALA A 158 -12.71 -4.59 0.65
CA ALA A 158 -13.56 -5.38 -0.21
C ALA A 158 -14.60 -4.49 -0.90
N ARG A 159 -14.93 -4.79 -2.15
CA ARG A 159 -15.88 -3.99 -2.92
C ARG A 159 -17.32 -4.15 -2.45
N GLU A 160 -17.67 -5.35 -2.02
CA GLU A 160 -19.04 -5.73 -1.70
C GLU A 160 -19.64 -4.86 -0.59
N ASP A 161 -18.86 -4.54 0.43
CA ASP A 161 -19.31 -3.81 1.62
C ASP A 161 -18.47 -2.57 1.97
N ASP A 162 -17.48 -2.22 1.12
CA ASP A 162 -16.50 -1.15 1.37
C ASP A 162 -15.76 -1.29 2.73
N SER A 163 -15.78 -2.47 3.35
CA SER A 163 -15.08 -2.74 4.61
C SER A 163 -13.57 -2.79 4.35
N CYS A 164 -12.78 -2.19 5.24
CA CYS A 164 -11.33 -2.13 5.12
C CYS A 164 -10.65 -2.82 6.31
N GLU A 165 -9.82 -3.81 6.04
CA GLU A 165 -9.06 -4.54 7.04
C GLU A 165 -7.55 -4.39 6.81
N ASN A 166 -6.75 -4.64 7.85
CA ASN A 166 -5.30 -4.48 7.74
C ASN A 166 -4.70 -5.63 6.95
N ILE A 167 -3.54 -5.37 6.33
CA ILE A 167 -2.64 -6.44 5.88
C ILE A 167 -1.60 -6.69 6.96
N GLY A 168 -1.48 -7.94 7.39
CA GLY A 168 -0.55 -8.43 8.39
C GLY A 168 0.25 -9.63 7.89
N ILE A 169 0.90 -10.32 8.83
CA ILE A 169 1.76 -11.48 8.55
C ILE A 169 1.23 -12.73 9.24
N HIS A 170 1.02 -13.79 8.45
CA HIS A 170 0.79 -15.14 8.94
C HIS A 170 2.02 -16.02 8.66
N LYS A 171 2.56 -16.68 9.68
CA LYS A 171 3.66 -17.65 9.52
C LYS A 171 3.09 -19.03 9.27
N ASP A 172 3.33 -19.58 8.09
CA ASP A 172 2.90 -20.95 7.78
C ASP A 172 3.80 -22.02 8.41
N ALA A 173 3.41 -23.28 8.29
CA ALA A 173 4.15 -24.43 8.83
C ALA A 173 5.56 -24.62 8.22
N LYS A 174 5.85 -23.99 7.08
CA LYS A 174 7.18 -24.00 6.44
C LYS A 174 8.00 -22.74 6.78
N GLY A 175 7.46 -21.86 7.63
CA GLY A 175 8.11 -20.61 8.03
C GLY A 175 7.93 -19.45 7.05
N ASN A 176 7.14 -19.60 5.98
CA ASN A 176 6.86 -18.48 5.09
C ASN A 176 5.98 -17.46 5.82
N ARG A 177 6.33 -16.18 5.69
CA ARG A 177 5.64 -15.05 6.33
C ARG A 177 4.65 -14.45 5.32
N ARG A 178 3.51 -15.11 5.13
CA ARG A 178 2.48 -14.75 4.14
C ARG A 178 1.80 -13.44 4.51
N LEU A 179 1.55 -12.59 3.52
CA LEU A 179 0.72 -11.40 3.71
C LEU A 179 -0.76 -11.83 3.70
N VAL A 180 -1.49 -11.47 4.75
CA VAL A 180 -2.89 -11.85 4.93
C VAL A 180 -3.73 -10.65 5.38
N VAL A 181 -5.02 -10.68 5.08
CA VAL A 181 -6.00 -9.77 5.65
C VAL A 181 -6.22 -10.14 7.11
N THR A 182 -6.24 -9.15 8.00
CA THR A 182 -6.41 -9.36 9.43
C THR A 182 -7.04 -8.15 10.12
N ASP A 183 -7.87 -8.46 11.12
CA ASP A 183 -8.45 -7.52 12.08
C ASP A 183 -7.41 -6.98 13.09
N LYS A 184 -6.23 -7.60 13.16
CA LYS A 184 -5.19 -7.37 14.18
C LYS A 184 -3.84 -6.99 13.56
N ASN A 185 -2.93 -6.47 14.37
CA ASN A 185 -1.48 -6.29 14.10
C ASN A 185 -1.10 -6.06 12.62
N PRO A 186 -1.33 -4.85 12.08
CA PRO A 186 -0.88 -4.51 10.73
C PRO A 186 0.64 -4.68 10.58
N MET A 187 1.08 -5.09 9.39
CA MET A 187 2.47 -4.94 8.99
C MET A 187 2.74 -3.44 8.78
N VAL A 188 3.70 -2.90 9.54
CA VAL A 188 4.17 -1.53 9.38
C VAL A 188 5.36 -1.53 8.44
N ILE A 189 5.31 -0.67 7.44
CA ILE A 189 6.28 -0.57 6.35
C ILE A 189 6.71 0.87 6.08
N GLN A 190 7.82 0.98 5.38
CA GLN A 190 8.32 2.19 4.74
C GLN A 190 8.57 1.89 3.26
N PHE A 191 8.47 2.93 2.43
CA PHE A 191 8.78 2.85 1.01
C PHE A 191 10.22 3.29 0.80
N VAL A 192 11.05 2.41 0.23
CA VAL A 192 12.43 2.74 -0.14
C VAL A 192 12.51 2.79 -1.66
N LYS A 193 12.78 3.97 -2.23
CA LYS A 193 12.83 4.13 -3.68
C LYS A 193 13.96 3.28 -4.27
N VAL A 194 13.66 2.55 -5.34
CA VAL A 194 14.67 1.78 -6.07
C VAL A 194 15.49 2.76 -6.89
N ALA A 195 16.80 2.78 -6.70
CA ALA A 195 17.69 3.61 -7.50
C ALA A 195 17.54 3.23 -8.99
N SER A 196 17.33 4.22 -9.85
CA SER A 196 17.41 3.99 -11.30
C SER A 196 18.83 3.53 -11.63
N SER A 197 18.97 2.38 -12.28
CA SER A 197 20.23 2.08 -12.97
C SER A 197 20.41 3.18 -14.02
N SER A 198 21.39 4.06 -13.83
CA SER A 198 21.86 4.91 -14.91
C SER A 198 22.34 3.96 -16.01
N ALA A 199 21.59 3.92 -17.12
CA ALA A 199 21.99 3.24 -18.34
C ALA A 199 23.13 4.03 -19.02
#